data_AF-A0A815HQL7-F1
#
_entry.id   AF-A0A815HQL7-F1
#
_cell.length_a   1.000
_cell.length_b   1.000
_cell.length_c   1.000
_cell.angle_alpha   90.00
_cell.angle_beta   90.00
_cell.angle_gamma   90.00
#
_symmetry.space_group_name_H-M   'P 1'
#
loop_
_entity.id
_entity.type
_entity.pdbx_description
1 polymer ?
#
loop_
_entity_poly.entity_id
_entity_poly.type
_entity_poly.pdbx_seq_one_letter_code
_entity_poly.pdbx_strand_id
1 'polypeptide(L)'
;MDIKFIWSGSDAKALVYYITDYVTKMSLSFHDTFALVQKSITSIMNSSHQTNNENAIEKSRKFVLRCYNSLASQQELSGVQVAAYLMNWDDHHTTHKFQGLHLIQTERYLQTQLNEIRSKQKLKFSAHDQYLILFYTVV
;
A
#
# COMPACT_ATOMS: atom_id res chain seq x y z
N MET A 1 -24.49 -2.73 -10.92
CA MET A 1 -23.15 -2.75 -11.56
C MET A 1 -23.13 -3.92 -12.52
N ASP A 2 -22.61 -3.74 -13.73
CA ASP A 2 -22.52 -4.78 -14.76
C ASP A 2 -21.26 -5.63 -14.52
N ILE A 3 -21.42 -6.94 -14.27
CA ILE A 3 -20.31 -7.88 -14.06
C ILE A 3 -19.97 -8.52 -15.40
N LYS A 4 -18.77 -8.25 -15.91
CA LYS A 4 -18.23 -8.89 -17.12
C LYS A 4 -17.20 -9.96 -16.75
N PHE A 5 -17.31 -11.13 -17.37
CA PHE A 5 -16.33 -12.20 -17.23
C PHE A 5 -15.04 -11.88 -18.00
N ILE A 6 -13.89 -12.15 -17.37
CA ILE A 6 -12.57 -12.00 -17.98
C ILE A 6 -12.07 -13.40 -18.36
N TRP A 7 -11.94 -13.66 -19.66
CA TRP A 7 -11.67 -15.00 -20.19
C TRP A 7 -10.18 -15.33 -20.34
N SER A 8 -9.30 -14.32 -20.45
CA SER A 8 -7.87 -14.49 -20.75
C SER A 8 -6.97 -13.88 -19.66
N GLY A 9 -5.81 -14.52 -19.42
CA GLY A 9 -4.76 -13.99 -18.55
C GLY A 9 -4.15 -12.68 -19.07
N SER A 10 -4.13 -12.46 -20.39
CA SER A 10 -3.72 -11.17 -20.97
C SER A 10 -4.67 -10.05 -20.56
N ASP A 11 -5.97 -10.33 -20.59
CA ASP A 11 -7.02 -9.36 -20.33
C ASP A 11 -7.10 -9.06 -18.83
N ALA A 12 -6.93 -10.08 -17.99
CA ALA A 12 -6.80 -9.92 -16.55
C ALA A 12 -5.59 -9.05 -16.20
N LYS A 13 -4.44 -9.28 -16.84
CA LYS A 13 -3.23 -8.46 -16.64
C LYS A 13 -3.47 -7.02 -17.08
N ALA A 14 -4.03 -6.81 -18.27
CA ALA A 14 -4.34 -5.47 -18.78
C ALA A 14 -5.31 -4.72 -17.87
N LEU A 15 -6.34 -5.39 -17.35
CA LEU A 15 -7.28 -4.81 -16.39
C LEU A 15 -6.59 -4.46 -15.07
N VAL A 16 -5.76 -5.34 -14.51
CA VAL A 16 -5.03 -5.06 -13.27
C VAL A 16 -4.10 -3.87 -13.46
N TYR A 17 -3.39 -3.77 -14.59
CA TYR A 17 -2.58 -2.60 -14.90
C TYR A 17 -3.43 -1.33 -15.01
N TYR A 18 -4.56 -1.38 -15.72
CA TYR A 18 -5.46 -0.25 -15.86
C TYR A 18 -6.02 0.23 -14.52
N ILE A 19 -6.48 -0.68 -13.67
CA ILE A 19 -6.96 -0.35 -12.32
C ILE A 19 -5.81 0.21 -11.48
N THR A 20 -4.63 -0.40 -11.52
CA THR A 20 -3.48 0.05 -10.74
C THR A 20 -3.05 1.44 -11.18
N ASP A 21 -2.96 1.70 -12.47
CA ASP A 21 -2.60 3.01 -13.03
C ASP A 21 -3.63 4.08 -12.63
N TYR A 22 -4.91 3.73 -12.62
CA TYR A 22 -5.98 4.62 -12.20
C TYR A 22 -5.95 4.90 -10.68
N VAL A 23 -5.72 3.87 -9.86
CA VAL A 23 -5.65 3.99 -8.39
C VAL A 23 -4.38 4.71 -7.95
N THR A 24 -3.26 4.51 -8.65
CA THR A 24 -1.98 5.17 -8.34
C THR A 24 -1.86 6.56 -8.97
N LYS A 25 -2.78 6.94 -9.87
CA LYS A 25 -2.90 8.31 -10.35
C LYS A 25 -3.14 9.22 -9.16
N MET A 26 -2.13 10.00 -8.80
CA MET A 26 -2.25 11.02 -7.76
C MET A 26 -3.45 11.90 -8.06
N SER A 27 -4.39 11.96 -7.12
CA SER A 27 -5.59 12.80 -7.22
C SER A 27 -5.26 14.29 -7.21
N LEU A 28 -4.06 14.67 -6.74
CA LEU A 28 -3.63 16.04 -6.60
C LEU A 28 -2.23 16.24 -7.19
N SER A 29 -2.04 17.31 -7.96
CA SER A 29 -0.71 17.63 -8.49
C SER A 29 0.24 17.96 -7.33
N PHE A 30 1.52 17.63 -7.48
CA PHE A 30 2.53 17.94 -6.46
C PHE A 30 2.60 19.44 -6.15
N HIS A 31 2.39 20.28 -7.17
CA HIS A 31 2.37 21.73 -7.03
C HIS A 31 1.24 22.22 -6.11
N ASP A 32 0.03 21.65 -6.26
CA ASP A 32 -1.13 22.03 -5.45
C ASP A 32 -0.96 21.57 -3.99
N THR A 33 -0.43 20.35 -3.81
CA THR A 33 -0.05 19.80 -2.50
C THR A 33 0.92 20.71 -1.77
N PHE A 34 1.95 21.20 -2.48
CA PHE A 34 2.95 22.10 -1.94
C PHE A 34 2.36 23.47 -1.55
N ALA A 35 1.53 24.06 -2.41
CA ALA A 35 0.86 25.33 -2.15
C ALA A 35 -0.06 25.25 -0.91
N LEU A 36 -0.75 24.13 -0.71
CA LEU A 36 -1.59 23.89 0.48
C LEU A 36 -0.76 23.81 1.75
N VAL A 37 0.35 23.06 1.73
CA VAL A 37 1.25 22.96 2.88
C VAL A 37 1.86 24.32 3.22
N GLN A 38 2.28 25.09 2.21
CA GLN A 38 2.74 26.46 2.39
C GLN A 38 1.67 27.34 3.05
N LYS A 39 0.42 27.26 2.58
CA LYS A 39 -0.71 27.96 3.19
C LYS A 39 -0.95 27.55 4.65
N SER A 40 -0.83 26.26 4.98
CA SER A 40 -0.92 25.76 6.36
C SER A 40 0.20 26.33 7.23
N ILE A 41 1.43 26.41 6.73
CA ILE A 41 2.59 27.01 7.42
C ILE A 41 2.33 28.50 7.70
N THR A 42 1.94 29.27 6.69
CA THR A 42 1.67 30.71 6.82
C THR A 42 0.53 30.98 7.80
N SER A 43 -0.53 30.15 7.79
CA SER A 43 -1.65 30.25 8.73
C SER A 43 -1.22 30.05 10.20
N ILE A 44 -0.25 29.18 10.45
CA ILE A 44 0.28 28.92 11.79
C ILE A 44 1.21 30.04 12.26
N MET A 45 1.99 30.60 11.34
CA MET A 45 2.88 31.74 11.62
C MET A 45 2.10 33.03 11.90
N ASN A 46 0.98 33.23 11.20
CA ASN A 46 0.12 34.41 11.35
C ASN A 46 -0.94 34.28 12.45
N SER A 47 -1.09 33.11 13.10
CA SER A 47 -2.02 32.95 14.21
C SER A 47 -1.50 33.72 15.43
N SER A 48 -2.02 34.95 15.61
CA SER A 48 -1.79 35.84 16.75
C SER A 48 -2.25 35.27 18.12
N HIS A 49 -2.84 34.08 18.12
CA HIS A 49 -3.35 33.35 19.30
C HIS A 49 -2.42 32.21 19.76
N GLN A 50 -1.10 32.32 19.59
CA GLN A 50 -0.19 31.41 20.29
C GLN A 50 -0.17 31.78 21.77
N THR A 51 -1.06 31.17 22.55
CA THR A 51 -0.90 31.12 24.01
C THR A 51 0.45 30.48 24.30
N ASN A 52 1.38 31.25 24.87
CA ASN A 52 2.78 30.89 25.14
C ASN A 52 3.01 29.65 26.04
N ASN A 53 1.97 28.89 26.37
CA ASN A 53 1.98 27.73 27.27
C ASN A 53 1.85 26.37 26.58
N GLU A 54 1.77 26.31 25.23
CA GLU A 54 1.66 25.03 24.54
C GLU A 54 3.02 24.33 24.38
N ASN A 55 3.10 23.08 24.82
CA ASN A 55 4.27 22.23 24.65
C ASN A 55 4.63 22.09 23.16
N ALA A 56 5.92 22.11 22.84
CA ALA A 56 6.42 22.02 21.45
C ALA A 56 5.88 20.78 20.71
N ILE A 57 5.62 19.68 21.44
CA ILE A 57 5.03 18.44 20.92
C ILE A 57 3.57 18.65 20.49
N GLU A 58 2.77 19.40 21.26
CA GLU A 58 1.38 19.66 20.90
C GLU A 58 1.29 20.59 19.69
N LYS A 59 2.20 21.57 19.61
CA LYS A 59 2.32 22.46 18.47
C LYS A 59 2.67 21.70 17.19
N SER A 60 3.59 20.74 17.24
CA SER A 60 3.94 19.90 16.07
C SER A 60 2.79 18.97 15.67
N ARG A 61 2.06 18.39 16.62
CA ARG A 61 0.85 17.59 16.31
C ARG A 61 -0.23 18.42 15.64
N LYS A 62 -0.51 19.62 16.14
CA LYS A 62 -1.47 20.56 15.51
C LYS A 62 -1.03 20.98 14.12
N PHE A 63 0.27 21.18 13.90
CA PHE A 63 0.84 21.48 12.58
C PHE A 63 0.56 20.34 11.58
N VAL A 64 0.94 19.11 11.93
CA VAL A 64 0.72 17.93 11.08
C VAL A 64 -0.76 17.74 10.78
N LEU A 65 -1.63 17.91 11.79
CA LEU A 65 -3.08 17.79 11.63
C LEU A 65 -3.65 18.85 10.67
N ARG A 66 -3.18 20.10 10.74
CA ARG A 66 -3.60 21.16 9.83
C ARG A 66 -3.16 20.92 8.39
N CYS A 67 -1.93 20.45 8.19
CA CYS A 67 -1.45 20.05 6.86
C CYS A 67 -2.30 18.90 6.32
N TYR A 68 -2.54 17.87 7.13
CA TYR A 68 -3.40 16.75 6.75
C TYR A 68 -4.81 17.21 6.37
N ASN A 69 -5.47 18.03 7.20
CA ASN A 69 -6.82 18.53 6.91
C ASN A 69 -6.86 19.39 5.64
N SER A 70 -5.80 20.17 5.38
CA SER A 70 -5.70 20.99 4.16
C SER A 70 -5.57 20.11 2.91
N LEU A 71 -4.80 19.03 2.99
CA LEU A 71 -4.67 18.05 1.91
C LEU A 71 -5.97 17.25 1.72
N ALA A 72 -6.56 16.76 2.81
CA ALA A 72 -7.82 16.02 2.78
C ALA A 72 -8.97 16.85 2.20
N SER A 73 -8.98 18.18 2.42
CA SER A 73 -10.00 19.08 1.86
C SER A 73 -9.96 19.21 0.33
N GLN A 74 -8.83 18.83 -0.28
CA GLN A 74 -8.59 18.91 -1.73
C GLN A 74 -8.68 17.53 -2.38
N GLN A 75 -8.86 16.49 -1.57
CA GLN A 75 -9.07 15.15 -2.07
C GLN A 75 -10.52 15.02 -2.54
N GLU A 76 -10.69 14.88 -3.85
CA GLU A 76 -11.99 14.58 -4.42
C GLU A 76 -12.43 13.16 -4.04
N LEU A 77 -13.62 13.04 -3.46
CA LEU A 77 -14.28 11.77 -3.21
C LEU A 77 -15.35 11.54 -4.28
N SER A 78 -15.53 10.30 -4.71
CA SER A 78 -16.61 9.94 -5.64
C SER A 78 -17.97 10.23 -5.00
N GLY A 79 -18.88 10.86 -5.75
CA GLY A 79 -20.24 11.14 -5.25
C GLY A 79 -20.99 9.88 -4.80
N VAL A 80 -20.71 8.73 -5.41
CA VAL A 80 -21.27 7.43 -5.00
C VAL A 80 -20.74 7.01 -3.62
N GLN A 81 -19.46 7.25 -3.35
CA GLN A 81 -18.84 6.96 -2.05
C GLN A 81 -19.41 7.86 -0.95
N VAL A 82 -19.58 9.16 -1.23
CA VAL A 82 -20.20 10.10 -0.30
C VAL A 82 -21.65 9.72 -0.01
N ALA A 83 -22.42 9.37 -1.05
CA ALA A 83 -23.80 8.92 -0.89
C ALA A 83 -23.90 7.64 -0.07
N ALA A 84 -23.04 6.64 -0.32
CA ALA A 84 -22.99 5.40 0.47
C ALA A 84 -22.69 5.70 1.96
N TYR A 85 -21.73 6.58 2.23
CA TYR A 85 -21.38 6.98 3.59
C TYR A 85 -22.52 7.72 4.30
N LEU A 86 -23.20 8.66 3.63
CA LEU A 86 -24.36 9.38 4.18
C LEU A 86 -25.55 8.46 4.45
N MET A 87 -25.74 7.44 3.60
CA MET A 87 -26.78 6.43 3.76
C MET A 87 -26.42 5.34 4.79
N ASN A 88 -25.24 5.45 5.43
CA ASN A 88 -24.70 4.47 6.36
C ASN A 88 -24.65 3.06 5.76
N TRP A 89 -24.37 2.98 4.45
CA TRP A 89 -24.10 1.73 3.77
C TRP A 89 -22.66 1.34 4.02
N ASP A 90 -22.49 0.08 4.43
CA ASP A 90 -21.17 -0.49 4.68
C ASP A 90 -20.38 -0.52 3.36
N ASP A 91 -19.15 -0.04 3.38
CA ASP A 91 -18.23 -0.12 2.24
C ASP A 91 -17.43 -1.43 2.24
N HIS A 92 -17.63 -2.25 3.28
CA HIS A 92 -17.00 -3.54 3.45
C HIS A 92 -18.01 -4.69 3.28
N HIS A 93 -17.98 -5.33 2.12
CA HIS A 93 -18.76 -6.55 1.87
C HIS A 93 -17.83 -7.75 1.71
N THR A 94 -17.69 -8.54 2.78
CA THR A 94 -16.94 -9.80 2.72
C THR A 94 -17.78 -10.93 3.32
N THR A 95 -17.88 -12.05 2.60
CA THR A 95 -18.51 -13.27 3.14
C THR A 95 -17.64 -13.94 4.20
N HIS A 96 -16.33 -13.67 4.15
CA HIS A 96 -15.32 -14.32 4.98
C HIS A 96 -14.33 -13.30 5.53
N LYS A 97 -13.82 -13.57 6.73
CA LYS A 97 -12.75 -12.77 7.34
C LYS A 97 -11.41 -13.23 6.78
N PHE A 98 -10.73 -12.35 6.07
CA PHE A 98 -9.37 -12.60 5.60
C PHE A 98 -8.38 -12.09 6.64
N GLN A 99 -7.34 -12.88 6.92
CA GLN A 99 -6.23 -12.44 7.76
C GLN A 99 -5.14 -11.85 6.87
N GLY A 100 -4.64 -10.66 7.22
CA GLY A 100 -3.52 -10.04 6.51
C GLY A 100 -2.28 -10.94 6.59
N LEU A 101 -1.78 -11.37 5.43
CA LEU A 101 -0.56 -12.16 5.33
C LEU A 101 0.62 -11.22 5.06
N HIS A 102 1.61 -11.22 5.94
CA HIS A 102 2.82 -10.41 5.79
C HIS A 102 3.77 -11.02 4.75
N LEU A 103 3.44 -10.85 3.48
CA LEU A 103 4.10 -11.45 2.31
C LEU A 103 5.62 -11.40 2.38
N ILE A 104 6.20 -10.22 2.67
CA ILE A 104 7.66 -10.04 2.71
C ILE A 104 8.30 -10.89 3.82
N GLN A 105 7.67 -10.95 4.99
CA GLN A 105 8.20 -11.73 6.11
C GLN A 105 8.08 -13.23 5.83
N THR A 106 6.95 -13.66 5.29
CA THR A 106 6.72 -15.06 4.88
C THR A 106 7.70 -15.48 3.78
N GLU A 107 7.92 -14.64 2.77
CA GLU A 107 8.88 -14.88 1.70
C GLU A 107 10.31 -15.05 2.24
N ARG A 108 10.76 -14.14 3.11
CA ARG A 108 12.09 -14.22 3.75
C ARG A 108 12.26 -15.49 4.57
N TYR A 109 11.22 -15.89 5.31
CA TYR A 109 11.23 -17.13 6.06
C TYR A 109 11.38 -18.34 5.13
N LEU A 110 10.56 -18.41 4.06
CA LEU A 110 10.62 -19.50 3.08
C LEU A 110 11.98 -19.55 2.36
N GLN A 111 12.54 -18.41 1.98
CA GLN A 111 13.87 -18.33 1.38
C GLN A 111 14.96 -18.86 2.32
N THR A 112 14.88 -18.53 3.61
CA THR A 112 15.81 -19.05 4.63
C THR A 112 15.72 -20.57 4.73
N GLN A 113 14.51 -21.11 4.87
CA GLN A 113 14.28 -22.56 4.94
C GLN A 113 14.77 -23.29 3.68
N LEU A 114 14.51 -22.71 2.51
CA LEU A 114 14.95 -23.29 1.24
C LEU A 114 16.48 -23.30 1.11
N ASN A 115 17.16 -22.25 1.59
CA ASN A 115 18.62 -22.18 1.62
C ASN A 115 19.24 -23.20 2.59
N GLU A 116 18.63 -23.43 3.75
CA GLU A 116 19.04 -24.48 4.69
C GLU A 116 18.91 -25.88 4.10
N ILE A 117 17.82 -26.15 3.37
CA ILE A 117 17.63 -27.44 2.69
C ILE A 117 18.68 -27.62 1.61
N ARG A 118 18.96 -26.59 0.81
CA ARG A 118 20.00 -26.61 -0.23
C ARG A 118 21.41 -26.83 0.35
N SER A 119 21.74 -26.22 1.48
CA SER A 119 23.04 -26.41 2.12
C SER A 119 23.21 -27.83 2.67
N LYS A 120 22.17 -28.39 3.29
CA LYS A 120 22.14 -29.78 3.76
C LYS A 120 22.24 -30.79 2.60
N GLN A 121 21.62 -30.51 1.46
CA GLN A 121 21.74 -31.33 0.25
C GLN A 121 23.13 -31.24 -0.38
N LYS A 122 23.75 -30.05 -0.44
CA LYS A 122 25.16 -29.89 -0.88
C LYS A 122 26.15 -30.62 0.03
N LEU A 123 25.94 -30.59 1.35
CA LEU A 123 26.74 -31.35 2.32
C LEU A 123 26.58 -32.86 2.15
N LYS A 124 25.38 -33.35 1.78
CA LYS A 124 25.17 -34.76 1.42
C LYS A 124 25.84 -35.14 0.10
N PHE A 125 25.86 -34.25 -0.89
CA PHE A 125 26.50 -34.50 -2.19
C PHE A 125 28.03 -34.57 -2.08
N SER A 126 28.65 -33.74 -1.22
CA SER A 126 30.10 -33.78 -0.98
C SER A 126 30.57 -34.98 -0.17
N ALA A 127 29.70 -35.62 0.60
CA ALA A 127 30.03 -36.82 1.39
C ALA A 127 29.88 -38.13 0.57
N HIS A 128 29.33 -38.06 -0.64
CA HIS A 128 28.95 -39.23 -1.43
C HIS A 128 29.47 -39.16 -2.86
N ASP A 129 30.62 -38.53 -3.05
CA ASP A 129 31.27 -38.43 -4.36
C ASP A 129 31.88 -39.77 -4.77
N GLN A 130 31.00 -40.70 -5.15
CA GLN A 130 31.22 -41.80 -6.07
C GLN A 130 29.86 -42.16 -6.70
N TYR A 131 29.60 -41.50 -7.83
CA TYR A 131 28.73 -41.86 -8.95
C TYR A 131 27.28 -41.34 -9.04
N LEU A 132 27.11 -40.50 -10.09
CA LEU A 132 26.12 -40.54 -11.18
C LEU A 132 24.86 -39.65 -11.12
N ILE A 133 25.00 -38.49 -11.79
CA ILE A 133 24.13 -37.84 -12.80
C ILE A 133 22.64 -38.20 -12.78
N LEU A 134 21.80 -37.18 -12.55
CA LEU A 134 20.40 -37.15 -12.97
C LEU A 134 20.15 -35.87 -13.80
N PHE A 135 19.96 -36.07 -15.10
CA PHE A 135 19.51 -35.04 -16.04
C PHE A 135 18.09 -34.60 -15.71
N TYR A 136 17.86 -33.28 -15.65
CA TYR A 136 16.51 -32.71 -15.77
C TYR A 136 16.40 -32.07 -17.15
N THR A 137 15.72 -32.75 -18.07
CA THR A 137 15.23 -32.13 -19.31
C THR A 137 13.92 -31.42 -18.98
N VAL A 138 13.89 -30.11 -19.20
CA VAL A 138 12.67 -29.30 -19.22
C VAL A 138 12.22 -29.18 -20.67
N VAL A 139 11.12 -29.84 -21.01
CA VAL A 139 10.12 -29.39 -22.00
C VAL A 139 8.75 -29.76 -21.45
#